data_AF-A0A0P0VE45-F1
#
_entry.id   AF-A0A0P0VE45-F1
#
_cell.length_a   1.000
_cell.length_b   1.000
_cell.length_c   1.000
_cell.angle_alpha   90.00
_cell.angle_beta   90.00
_cell.angle_gamma   90.00
#
_symmetry.space_group_name_H-M   'P 1'
#
loop_
_entity.id
_entity.type
_entity.pdbx_description
1 polymer ?
#
loop_
_entity_poly.entity_id
_entity_poly.type
_entity_poly.pdbx_seq_one_letter_code
_entity_poly.pdbx_strand_id
1 'polypeptide(L)'
;WRKNPGHDQYVYRHPNGLCVVGLASAHIALKEEGGITAVDFNVGKSDRSEMKVTGKRKRNAQHLQENSALCKVCTSSNSFVVRCCVKGSLLEINDRLIKQPDLLNTSADREGYIAIFMPKPADWLKIKDKFLSYDDYKNLRGTC
;
A
#
# COMPACT_ATOMS: atom_id res chain seq x y z
N TRP A 1 9.35 1.54 13.11
CA TRP A 1 8.31 1.15 12.14
C TRP A 1 7.73 -0.23 12.42
N ARG A 2 8.52 -1.32 12.40
CA ARG A 2 8.04 -2.73 12.45
C ARG A 2 7.07 -3.13 13.59
N LYS A 3 7.00 -2.39 14.70
CA LYS A 3 6.12 -2.71 15.83
C LYS A 3 4.82 -1.88 15.89
N ASN A 4 4.71 -0.80 15.11
CA ASN A 4 3.53 0.07 15.18
C ASN A 4 2.36 -0.54 14.37
N PRO A 5 1.23 -0.92 14.99
CA PRO A 5 0.07 -1.49 14.31
C PRO A 5 -0.55 -0.58 13.24
N GLY A 6 -0.36 0.74 13.34
CA GLY A 6 -0.87 1.72 12.37
C GLY A 6 -0.05 1.84 11.08
N HIS A 7 0.91 0.95 10.86
CA HIS A 7 1.74 0.91 9.63
C HIS A 7 1.79 -0.48 8.98
N ASP A 8 0.93 -1.39 9.42
CA ASP A 8 0.81 -2.76 8.92
C ASP A 8 0.35 -2.78 7.44
N GLN A 9 1.30 -3.06 6.55
CA GLN A 9 1.10 -3.13 5.11
C GLN A 9 1.73 -4.40 4.57
N TYR A 10 1.16 -4.97 3.53
CA TYR A 10 1.75 -6.09 2.80
C TYR A 10 2.40 -5.60 1.49
N VAL A 11 3.39 -6.36 1.03
CA VAL A 11 3.98 -6.20 -0.30
C VAL A 11 4.04 -7.57 -0.95
N TYR A 12 3.19 -7.82 -1.93
CA TYR A 12 3.21 -9.04 -2.72
C TYR A 12 4.03 -8.86 -3.98
N ARG A 13 5.09 -9.65 -4.13
CA ARG A 13 5.98 -9.59 -5.29
C ARG A 13 5.68 -10.72 -6.25
N HIS A 14 5.37 -10.37 -7.49
CA HIS A 14 5.23 -11.31 -8.59
C HIS A 14 6.60 -11.60 -9.24
N PRO A 15 6.86 -12.80 -9.81
CA PRO A 15 8.13 -13.14 -10.45
C PRO A 15 8.58 -12.19 -11.58
N ASN A 16 7.63 -11.53 -12.26
CA ASN A 16 7.94 -10.50 -13.27
C ASN A 16 8.50 -9.19 -12.69
N GLY A 17 8.64 -9.09 -11.36
CA GLY A 17 9.19 -7.93 -10.67
C GLY A 17 8.17 -6.86 -10.29
N LEU A 18 6.87 -7.07 -10.55
CA LEU A 18 5.81 -6.20 -10.03
C LEU A 18 5.59 -6.45 -8.54
N CYS A 19 5.26 -5.38 -7.82
CA CYS A 19 4.89 -5.41 -6.41
C CYS A 19 3.50 -4.82 -6.24
N VAL A 20 2.61 -5.53 -5.55
CA VAL A 20 1.31 -5.03 -5.11
C VAL A 20 1.42 -4.64 -3.64
N VAL A 21 0.94 -3.46 -3.29
CA VAL A 21 0.96 -2.92 -1.92
C VAL A 21 -0.46 -2.67 -1.45
N GLY A 22 -0.74 -3.03 -0.19
CA GLY A 22 -2.03 -2.80 0.45
C GLY A 22 -1.96 -2.88 1.97
N LEU A 23 -3.11 -2.76 2.64
CA LEU A 23 -3.22 -2.87 4.08
C LEU A 23 -3.22 -4.34 4.52
N ALA A 24 -2.41 -4.66 5.52
CA ALA A 24 -2.43 -6.01 6.11
C ALA A 24 -3.62 -6.19 7.05
N SER A 25 -4.09 -7.43 7.20
CA SER A 25 -5.32 -7.77 7.92
C SER A 25 -5.33 -7.35 9.40
N ALA A 26 -4.16 -7.27 10.05
CA ALA A 26 -4.10 -6.84 11.45
C ALA A 26 -4.00 -5.31 11.63
N HIS A 27 -4.02 -4.54 10.54
CA HIS A 27 -3.92 -3.08 10.58
C HIS A 27 -5.06 -2.47 11.40
N ILE A 28 -4.73 -1.51 12.26
CA ILE A 28 -5.69 -0.94 13.22
C ILE A 28 -6.89 -0.28 12.53
N ALA A 29 -6.71 0.33 11.37
CA ALA A 29 -7.81 0.93 10.59
C ALA A 29 -8.92 -0.06 10.21
N LEU A 30 -8.58 -1.36 10.07
CA LEU A 30 -9.57 -2.41 9.76
C LEU A 30 -10.29 -2.91 11.02
N LYS A 31 -9.76 -2.62 12.20
CA LYS A 31 -10.29 -3.06 13.50
C LYS A 31 -11.07 -1.98 14.23
N GLU A 32 -10.98 -0.73 13.78
CA GLU A 32 -11.75 0.37 14.35
C GLU A 32 -13.25 0.21 14.06
N GLU A 33 -14.07 0.68 14.99
CA GLU A 33 -15.52 0.63 14.87
C GLU A 33 -15.99 1.47 13.68
N GLY A 34 -16.72 0.83 12.77
CA GLY A 34 -17.13 1.42 11.49
C GLY A 34 -16.11 1.26 10.35
N GLY A 35 -14.94 0.69 10.61
CA GLY A 35 -13.92 0.39 9.61
C GLY A 35 -13.41 1.62 8.86
N ILE A 36 -12.92 1.40 7.65
CA ILE A 36 -12.43 2.44 6.76
C ILE A 36 -13.63 3.09 6.05
N THR A 37 -13.73 4.41 6.19
CA THR A 37 -14.84 5.21 5.68
C THR A 37 -14.46 6.02 4.44
N ALA A 38 -13.17 6.34 4.26
CA ALA A 38 -12.69 7.07 3.09
C ALA A 38 -11.21 6.78 2.81
N VAL A 39 -10.81 6.95 1.55
CA VAL A 39 -9.41 6.87 1.10
C VAL A 39 -9.09 8.11 0.29
N ASP A 40 -8.04 8.83 0.70
CA ASP A 40 -7.58 10.04 0.05
C ASP A 40 -6.19 9.85 -0.55
N PHE A 41 -6.09 9.93 -1.88
CA PHE A 41 -4.81 9.83 -2.61
C PHE A 41 -4.08 11.16 -2.74
N ASN A 42 -4.66 12.26 -2.24
CA ASN A 42 -4.01 13.55 -2.17
C ASN A 42 -3.10 13.64 -0.94
N VAL A 43 -1.84 13.28 -1.13
CA VAL A 43 -0.80 13.32 -0.08
C VAL A 43 -0.06 14.67 -0.03
N GLY A 44 -0.76 15.76 -0.30
CA GLY A 44 -0.31 17.15 -0.11
C GLY A 44 0.33 17.79 -1.34
N LYS A 45 1.47 17.27 -1.83
CA LYS A 45 2.20 17.90 -2.96
C LYS A 45 1.74 17.43 -4.36
N SER A 46 0.97 16.36 -4.42
CA SER A 46 0.53 15.74 -5.68
C SER A 46 -0.57 14.74 -5.39
N ASP A 47 -1.68 14.85 -6.12
CA ASP A 47 -2.66 13.78 -6.18
C ASP A 47 -2.07 12.61 -6.96
N ARG A 48 -2.05 11.43 -6.35
CA ARG A 48 -1.51 10.23 -6.98
C ARG A 48 -2.52 9.56 -7.91
N SER A 49 -3.82 9.80 -7.71
CA SER A 49 -4.90 9.22 -8.52
C SER A 49 -4.92 9.75 -9.96
N GLU A 50 -4.46 10.98 -10.16
CA GLU A 50 -4.35 11.62 -11.48
C GLU A 50 -3.23 11.05 -12.34
N MET A 51 -2.37 10.21 -11.77
CA MET A 51 -1.19 9.71 -12.46
C MET A 51 -1.54 8.58 -13.44
N LYS A 52 -1.55 8.90 -14.73
CA LYS A 52 -1.76 7.92 -15.80
C LYS A 52 -0.45 7.50 -16.46
N VAL A 53 0.06 6.33 -16.11
CA VAL A 53 1.25 5.74 -16.75
C VAL A 53 0.89 5.22 -18.13
N THR A 54 1.65 5.63 -19.16
CA THR A 54 1.37 5.22 -20.55
C THR A 54 2.57 4.64 -21.28
N GLY A 55 2.28 3.65 -22.15
CA GLY A 55 3.22 3.04 -23.09
C GLY A 55 4.28 2.12 -22.48
N LYS A 56 4.97 1.36 -23.33
CA LYS A 56 6.05 0.42 -22.95
C LYS A 56 7.20 1.07 -22.15
N ARG A 57 7.42 2.38 -22.34
CA ARG A 57 8.44 3.16 -21.63
C ARG A 57 7.96 3.74 -20.29
N LYS A 58 6.74 3.43 -19.84
CA LYS A 58 6.16 3.91 -18.57
C LYS A 58 6.25 5.43 -18.43
N ARG A 59 5.88 6.15 -19.50
CA ARG A 59 5.91 7.62 -19.51
C ARG A 59 4.97 8.12 -18.41
N ASN A 60 5.40 9.14 -17.68
CA ASN A 60 4.74 9.75 -16.52
C ASN A 60 4.72 8.91 -15.22
N ALA A 61 5.39 7.75 -15.19
CA ALA A 61 5.52 7.01 -13.94
C ALA A 61 6.34 7.79 -12.91
N GLN A 62 5.72 8.10 -11.76
CA GLN A 62 6.42 8.75 -10.66
C GLN A 62 7.32 7.74 -9.96
N HIS A 63 8.57 8.15 -9.75
CA HIS A 63 9.53 7.39 -8.97
C HIS A 63 9.39 7.76 -7.49
N LEU A 64 8.90 6.82 -6.69
CA LEU A 64 8.69 6.99 -5.25
C LEU A 64 9.77 6.30 -4.43
N GLN A 65 10.04 6.83 -3.24
CA GLN A 65 10.94 6.24 -2.26
C GLN A 65 10.15 5.33 -1.31
N GLU A 66 10.85 4.45 -0.58
CA GLU A 66 10.25 3.52 0.39
C GLU A 66 9.29 4.20 1.39
N ASN A 67 9.61 5.41 1.85
CA ASN A 67 8.84 6.13 2.87
C ASN A 67 7.84 7.15 2.29
N SER A 68 7.74 7.26 0.97
CA SER A 68 6.79 8.16 0.31
C SER A 68 5.36 7.77 0.65
N ALA A 69 4.52 8.76 0.97
CA ALA A 69 3.09 8.56 1.22
C ALA A 69 2.36 8.26 -0.10
N LEU A 70 1.45 7.29 -0.06
CA LEU A 70 0.59 6.90 -1.19
C LEU A 70 -0.80 7.46 -1.05
N CYS A 71 -1.42 7.20 0.09
CA CYS A 71 -2.75 7.66 0.43
C CYS A 71 -2.90 7.79 1.94
N LYS A 72 -3.97 8.46 2.33
CA LYS A 72 -4.47 8.53 3.69
C LYS A 72 -5.74 7.71 3.76
N VAL A 73 -5.75 6.72 4.64
CA VAL A 73 -6.91 5.89 4.94
C VAL A 73 -7.58 6.50 6.16
N CYS A 74 -8.84 6.88 6.03
CA CYS A 74 -9.61 7.52 7.09
C CYS A 74 -10.63 6.53 7.66
N THR A 75 -10.74 6.52 8.97
CA THR A 75 -11.79 5.87 9.74
C THR A 75 -12.70 6.92 10.36
N SER A 76 -13.68 6.51 11.15
CA SER A 76 -14.61 7.43 11.82
C SER A 76 -13.92 8.45 12.74
N SER A 77 -12.77 8.10 13.33
CA SER A 77 -12.09 8.93 14.33
C SER A 77 -10.62 9.23 13.99
N ASN A 78 -9.98 8.39 13.18
CA ASN A 78 -8.55 8.46 12.92
C ASN A 78 -8.22 8.48 11.43
N SER A 79 -6.95 8.72 11.14
CA SER A 79 -6.45 8.64 9.77
C SER A 79 -5.00 8.14 9.74
N PHE A 80 -4.73 7.23 8.81
CA PHE A 80 -3.49 6.47 8.72
C PHE A 80 -2.83 6.71 7.36
N VAL A 81 -1.55 7.05 7.38
CA VAL A 81 -0.78 7.26 6.15
C VAL A 81 -0.20 5.94 5.68
N VAL A 82 -0.64 5.51 4.50
CA VAL A 82 -0.10 4.36 3.77
C VAL A 82 1.13 4.82 3.00
N ARG A 83 2.19 4.01 3.03
CA ARG A 83 3.49 4.31 2.45
C ARG A 83 3.84 3.32 1.33
N CYS A 84 4.82 3.69 0.53
CA CYS A 84 5.23 2.91 -0.64
C CYS A 84 5.84 1.55 -0.29
N CYS A 85 6.50 1.44 0.88
CA CYS A 85 7.25 0.27 1.37
C CYS A 85 8.47 -0.12 0.53
N VAL A 86 8.40 0.06 -0.79
CA VAL A 86 9.47 -0.22 -1.76
C VAL A 86 9.79 1.03 -2.57
N LYS A 87 11.05 1.17 -2.96
CA LYS A 87 11.46 2.19 -3.93
C LYS A 87 11.16 1.69 -5.35
N GLY A 88 10.48 2.48 -6.16
CA GLY A 88 10.12 2.05 -7.51
C GLY A 88 9.30 3.06 -8.31
N SER A 89 8.96 2.66 -9.53
CA SER A 89 7.96 3.38 -10.34
C SER A 89 6.57 2.98 -9.89
N LEU A 90 5.75 3.95 -9.50
CA LEU A 90 4.31 3.75 -9.35
C LEU A 90 3.71 3.50 -10.73
N LEU A 91 2.96 2.42 -10.89
CA LEU A 91 2.33 2.05 -12.16
C LEU A 91 0.83 2.31 -12.15
N GLU A 92 0.20 2.00 -11.02
CA GLU A 92 -1.24 2.03 -10.88
C GLU A 92 -1.63 2.31 -9.43
N ILE A 93 -2.73 3.05 -9.28
CA ILE A 93 -3.45 3.22 -8.03
C ILE A 93 -4.86 2.68 -8.24
N ASN A 94 -5.40 2.05 -7.20
CA ASN A 94 -6.79 1.65 -7.18
C ASN A 94 -7.69 2.85 -6.88
N ASP A 95 -8.00 3.62 -7.92
CA ASP A 95 -8.88 4.80 -7.88
C ASP A 95 -10.31 4.46 -7.44
N ARG A 96 -10.72 3.18 -7.56
CA ARG A 96 -12.00 2.68 -7.06
C ARG A 96 -12.17 2.92 -5.57
N LEU A 97 -11.08 2.91 -4.80
CA LEU A 97 -11.11 3.15 -3.36
C LEU A 97 -11.62 4.56 -2.99
N ILE A 98 -11.56 5.52 -3.92
CA ILE A 98 -12.14 6.87 -3.72
C ILE A 98 -13.68 6.79 -3.67
N LYS A 99 -14.28 5.91 -4.48
CA LYS A 99 -15.74 5.74 -4.58
C LYS A 99 -16.25 4.61 -3.71
N GLN A 100 -15.42 3.60 -3.44
CA GLN A 100 -15.74 2.36 -2.75
C GLN A 100 -14.64 2.02 -1.73
N PRO A 101 -14.53 2.81 -0.64
CA PRO A 101 -13.53 2.56 0.41
C PRO A 101 -13.77 1.22 1.13
N ASP A 102 -14.99 0.69 1.08
CA ASP A 102 -15.38 -0.58 1.71
C ASP A 102 -14.62 -1.81 1.16
N LEU A 103 -14.03 -1.71 -0.05
CA LEU A 103 -13.16 -2.75 -0.59
C LEU A 103 -11.96 -3.04 0.33
N LEU A 104 -11.49 -2.06 1.09
CA LEU A 104 -10.45 -2.27 2.09
C LEU A 104 -10.98 -3.04 3.31
N ASN A 105 -12.24 -2.88 3.69
CA ASN A 105 -12.82 -3.61 4.83
C ASN A 105 -13.11 -5.07 4.46
N THR A 106 -13.59 -5.31 3.25
CA THR A 106 -14.07 -6.63 2.80
C THR A 106 -13.01 -7.45 2.08
N SER A 107 -12.08 -6.82 1.37
CA SER A 107 -11.16 -7.50 0.46
C SER A 107 -9.78 -6.82 0.33
N ALA A 108 -9.19 -6.38 1.46
CA ALA A 108 -7.91 -5.64 1.50
C ALA A 108 -6.75 -6.30 0.73
N ASP A 109 -6.69 -7.63 0.69
CA ASP A 109 -5.62 -8.42 0.05
C ASP A 109 -5.91 -8.77 -1.42
N ARG A 110 -7.11 -8.50 -1.92
CA ARG A 110 -7.52 -8.76 -3.31
C ARG A 110 -7.96 -7.49 -4.01
N GLU A 111 -9.25 -7.16 -3.97
CA GLU A 111 -9.82 -6.02 -4.69
C GLU A 111 -9.50 -4.67 -4.03
N GLY A 112 -9.17 -4.69 -2.74
CA GLY A 112 -8.75 -3.55 -1.94
C GLY A 112 -7.25 -3.25 -1.99
N TYR A 113 -6.49 -3.75 -2.98
CA TYR A 113 -5.10 -3.32 -3.14
C TYR A 113 -5.02 -1.80 -3.32
N ILE A 114 -3.93 -1.18 -2.87
CA ILE A 114 -3.79 0.28 -2.90
C ILE A 114 -3.05 0.72 -4.16
N ALA A 115 -1.92 0.07 -4.44
CA ALA A 115 -1.06 0.49 -5.55
C ALA A 115 -0.20 -0.66 -6.08
N ILE A 116 0.21 -0.52 -7.34
CA ILE A 116 1.12 -1.43 -8.03
C ILE A 116 2.41 -0.68 -8.37
N PHE A 117 3.53 -1.28 -8.01
CA PHE A 117 4.88 -0.76 -8.22
C PHE A 117 5.71 -1.66 -9.10
N MET A 118 6.69 -1.05 -9.76
CA MET A 118 7.85 -1.76 -10.31
C MET A 118 9.13 -1.24 -9.65
N PRO A 119 9.66 -1.94 -8.63
CA PRO A 119 11.00 -1.68 -8.13
C PRO A 119 12.07 -2.07 -9.15
N LYS A 120 13.24 -1.44 -9.05
CA LYS A 120 14.43 -1.92 -9.75
C LYS A 120 14.94 -3.21 -9.07
N PRO A 121 15.49 -4.19 -9.81
CA PRO A 121 16.01 -5.42 -9.20
C PRO A 121 17.04 -5.16 -8.08
N ALA A 122 17.92 -4.18 -8.27
CA ALA A 122 18.92 -3.80 -7.27
C ALA A 122 18.31 -3.16 -6.00
N ASP A 123 17.22 -2.41 -6.14
CA ASP A 123 16.54 -1.78 -4.99
C ASP A 123 15.74 -2.84 -4.20
N TRP A 124 15.14 -3.82 -4.88
CA TRP A 124 14.46 -4.95 -4.22
C TRP A 124 15.41 -5.76 -3.33
N LEU A 125 16.61 -6.07 -3.82
CA LEU A 125 17.60 -6.84 -3.06
C LEU A 125 18.01 -6.15 -1.75
N LYS A 126 17.96 -4.81 -1.69
CA LYS A 126 18.31 -4.04 -0.48
C LYS A 126 17.19 -3.99 0.55
N ILE A 127 15.94 -4.18 0.14
CA ILE A 127 14.77 -4.01 1.00
C ILE A 127 14.13 -5.34 1.41
N LYS A 128 14.31 -6.41 0.63
CA LYS A 128 13.65 -7.70 0.89
C LYS A 128 13.87 -8.23 2.31
N ASP A 129 15.09 -8.07 2.85
CA ASP A 129 15.45 -8.56 4.18
C ASP A 129 14.96 -7.61 5.29
N LYS A 130 14.42 -6.43 4.91
CA LYS A 130 13.72 -5.52 5.82
C LYS A 130 12.24 -5.89 6.01
N PHE A 131 11.65 -6.69 5.14
CA PHE A 131 10.28 -7.18 5.33
C PHE A 131 10.25 -8.36 6.30
N LEU A 132 9.08 -8.56 6.90
CA LEU A 132 8.77 -9.80 7.61
C LEU A 132 8.21 -10.79 6.59
N SER A 133 8.48 -12.08 6.81
CA SER A 133 7.72 -13.12 6.10
C SER A 133 6.26 -13.08 6.56
N TYR A 134 5.37 -13.72 5.80
CA TYR A 134 3.96 -13.80 6.16
C TYR A 134 3.75 -14.54 7.49
N ASP A 135 4.49 -15.63 7.72
CA ASP A 135 4.43 -16.40 8.95
C ASP A 135 4.97 -15.61 10.15
N ASP A 136 6.09 -14.88 9.98
CA ASP A 136 6.62 -14.00 11.03
C ASP A 136 5.63 -12.88 11.37
N TYR A 137 4.95 -12.32 10.36
CA TYR A 137 3.92 -11.31 10.57
C TYR A 137 2.75 -11.86 11.37
N LYS A 138 2.26 -13.05 11.01
CA LYS A 138 1.19 -13.74 11.75
C LYS A 138 1.56 -13.98 13.20
N ASN A 139 2.77 -14.50 13.44
CA ASN A 139 3.30 -14.74 14.79
C ASN A 139 3.41 -13.44 15.58
N LEU A 140 3.90 -12.36 14.96
CA LEU A 140 4.04 -11.05 15.61
C LEU A 140 2.69 -10.42 15.99
N ARG A 141 1.64 -10.66 15.18
CA ARG A 141 0.30 -10.08 15.38
C ARG A 141 -0.70 -11.01 16.07
N GLY A 142 -0.32 -12.26 16.34
CA GLY A 142 -1.20 -13.26 16.95
C GLY A 142 -2.38 -13.62 16.06
N THR A 143 -2.24 -13.48 14.74
CA THR A 143 -3.27 -13.87 13.76
C THR A 143 -2.93 -15.27 13.24
N CYS A 144 -3.55 -16.30 13.83
CA CYS A 144 -3.38 -17.70 13.42
C CYS A 144 -4.07 -17.96 12.07
#